data_AF-A0A7J6R9R4-F1
#
_entry.id   AF-A0A7J6R9R4-F1
#
_cell.length_a   1.000
_cell.length_b   1.000
_cell.length_c   1.000
_cell.angle_alpha   90.00
_cell.angle_beta   90.00
_cell.angle_gamma   90.00
#
_symmetry.space_group_name_H-M   'P 1'
#
loop_
_entity.id
_entity.type
_entity.pdbx_description
1 polymer ?
#
loop_
_entity_poly.entity_id
_entity_poly.type
_entity_poly.pdbx_seq_one_letter_code
_entity_poly.pdbx_strand_id
1 'polypeptide(L)'
;SIVLDNCSGVHDRSGRALVKVIKATQADSLRTLSIRGTAVHDDGVADLLAALREQELPLRELHLSRVGIHGLGYLLSYLGTDLAIKHLEVLSIEAILAIDNVGLMAKHQLQPNQ
;
A
#
# COMPACT_ATOMS: atom_id res chain seq x y z
N SER A 1 7.20 10.32 -12.16
CA SER A 1 6.51 9.13 -11.62
C SER A 1 7.51 8.31 -10.82
N ILE A 2 7.06 7.55 -9.83
CA ILE A 2 7.88 6.57 -9.10
C ILE A 2 7.19 5.21 -9.26
N VAL A 3 7.93 4.25 -9.79
CA VAL A 3 7.47 2.89 -10.04
C VAL A 3 8.47 1.95 -9.40
N LEU A 4 8.05 1.29 -8.33
CA LEU A 4 8.84 0.31 -7.56
C LEU A 4 8.18 -1.07 -7.62
N ASP A 5 7.61 -1.39 -8.80
CA ASP A 5 6.88 -2.64 -8.97
C ASP A 5 7.82 -3.84 -8.83
N ASN A 6 7.33 -4.92 -8.21
CA ASN A 6 8.04 -6.18 -7.94
C ASN A 6 9.35 -6.00 -7.14
N CYS A 7 9.49 -4.88 -6.42
CA CYS A 7 10.66 -4.64 -5.57
C CYS A 7 10.49 -5.33 -4.22
N SER A 8 11.19 -6.46 -4.02
CA SER A 8 11.12 -7.25 -2.78
C SER A 8 11.62 -6.52 -1.52
N GLY A 9 12.45 -5.49 -1.69
CA GLY A 9 12.91 -4.63 -0.60
C GLY A 9 11.88 -3.59 -0.14
N VAL A 10 10.77 -3.44 -0.87
CA VAL A 10 9.66 -2.55 -0.49
C VAL A 10 8.65 -3.37 0.30
N HIS A 11 8.61 -3.13 1.60
CA HIS A 11 7.72 -3.77 2.58
C HIS A 11 7.10 -2.72 3.52
N ASP A 12 6.24 -3.10 4.46
CA ASP A 12 5.48 -2.15 5.31
C ASP A 12 6.32 -1.02 5.93
N ARG A 13 7.46 -1.36 6.55
CA ARG A 13 8.36 -0.36 7.15
C ARG A 13 8.96 0.65 6.16
N SER A 14 8.95 0.33 4.87
CA SER A 14 9.48 1.21 3.81
C SER A 14 8.43 2.19 3.27
N GLY A 15 7.12 1.92 3.45
CA GLY A 15 6.05 2.76 2.88
C GLY A 15 6.10 4.21 3.38
N ARG A 16 6.19 4.41 4.70
CA ARG A 16 6.34 5.76 5.29
C ARG A 16 7.67 6.42 4.94
N ALA A 17 8.77 5.65 4.92
CA ALA A 17 10.09 6.17 4.57
C ALA A 17 10.12 6.66 3.11
N LEU A 18 9.50 5.91 2.21
CA LEU A 18 9.36 6.25 0.79
C LEU A 18 8.68 7.61 0.62
N VAL A 19 7.55 7.83 1.30
CA VAL A 19 6.82 9.11 1.21
C VAL A 19 7.63 10.29 1.72
N LYS A 20 8.40 10.11 2.81
CA LYS A 20 9.30 11.15 3.31
C LYS A 20 10.37 11.52 2.27
N VAL A 21 10.98 10.52 1.63
CA VAL A 21 11.97 10.73 0.55
C VAL A 21 11.34 11.42 -0.64
N ILE A 22 10.12 11.01 -1.03
CA ILE A 22 9.36 11.63 -2.11
C ILE A 22 9.15 13.12 -1.84
N LYS A 23 8.67 13.49 -0.64
CA LYS A 23 8.47 14.89 -0.30
C LYS A 23 9.78 15.68 -0.35
N ALA A 24 10.87 15.11 0.17
CA ALA A 24 12.17 15.78 0.21
C ALA A 24 12.79 16.01 -1.18
N THR A 25 12.38 15.25 -2.20
CA THR A 25 13.06 15.22 -3.50
C THR A 25 12.20 15.69 -4.67
N GLN A 26 10.90 15.38 -4.67
CA GLN A 26 10.04 15.51 -5.85
C GLN A 26 8.57 15.87 -5.55
N ALA A 27 8.27 16.38 -4.35
CA ALA A 27 6.91 16.64 -3.83
C ALA A 27 5.90 17.15 -4.86
N ASP A 28 6.23 18.24 -5.57
CA ASP A 28 5.27 18.98 -6.38
C ASP A 28 5.12 18.40 -7.81
N SER A 29 6.05 17.52 -8.20
CA SER A 29 6.13 16.94 -9.53
C SER A 29 5.65 15.48 -9.58
N LEU A 30 5.55 14.80 -8.43
CA LEU A 30 5.15 13.41 -8.41
C LEU A 30 3.65 13.28 -8.68
N ARG A 31 3.32 12.69 -9.85
CA ARG A 31 1.93 12.41 -10.25
C ARG A 31 1.53 10.95 -10.12
N THR A 32 2.48 10.04 -10.22
CA THR A 32 2.20 8.59 -10.21
C THR A 32 3.09 7.92 -9.18
N LEU A 33 2.47 7.11 -8.32
CA LEU A 33 3.15 6.17 -7.44
C LEU A 33 2.62 4.76 -7.71
N SER A 34 3.52 3.86 -8.11
CA SER A 34 3.23 2.43 -8.27
C SER A 34 4.17 1.61 -7.40
N ILE A 35 3.59 0.74 -6.57
CA ILE A 35 4.30 -0.22 -5.72
C ILE A 35 3.68 -1.62 -5.84
N ARG A 36 3.27 -2.01 -7.04
CA ARG A 36 2.64 -3.31 -7.29
C ARG A 36 3.63 -4.45 -7.09
N GLY A 37 3.18 -5.64 -6.74
CA GLY A 37 4.04 -6.80 -6.49
C GLY A 37 5.04 -6.61 -5.34
N THR A 38 4.85 -5.62 -4.47
CA THR A 38 5.72 -5.39 -3.29
C THR A 38 5.19 -6.14 -2.06
N ALA A 39 5.97 -6.19 -0.99
CA ALA A 39 5.58 -6.80 0.28
C ALA A 39 4.90 -5.80 1.24
N VAL A 40 4.21 -4.82 0.67
CA VAL A 40 3.39 -3.84 1.41
C VAL A 40 1.99 -4.43 1.58
N HIS A 41 1.64 -4.78 2.81
CA HIS A 41 0.36 -5.31 3.23
C HIS A 41 -0.48 -4.19 3.89
N ASP A 42 -1.57 -4.57 4.57
CA ASP A 42 -2.58 -3.64 5.10
C ASP A 42 -1.99 -2.55 6.00
N ASP A 43 -1.11 -2.90 6.93
CA ASP A 43 -0.46 -1.93 7.82
C ASP A 43 0.45 -0.96 7.04
N GLY A 44 1.20 -1.47 6.07
CA GLY A 44 2.03 -0.66 5.20
C GLY A 44 1.23 0.26 4.29
N VAL A 45 0.06 -0.19 3.81
CA VAL A 45 -0.90 0.65 3.08
C VAL A 45 -1.43 1.75 3.98
N ALA A 46 -1.82 1.44 5.23
CA ALA A 46 -2.28 2.43 6.19
C ALA A 46 -1.23 3.52 6.42
N ASP A 47 0.02 3.11 6.66
CA ASP A 47 1.16 4.00 6.88
C ASP A 47 1.46 4.85 5.63
N LEU A 48 1.44 4.24 4.45
CA LEU A 48 1.64 4.93 3.18
C LEU A 48 0.59 6.02 2.98
N LEU A 49 -0.70 5.68 3.10
CA LEU A 49 -1.81 6.62 2.89
C LEU A 49 -1.82 7.75 3.93
N ALA A 50 -1.53 7.42 5.20
CA ALA A 50 -1.37 8.43 6.25
C ALA A 50 -0.24 9.40 5.89
N ALA A 51 0.91 8.90 5.44
CA ALA A 51 2.02 9.73 5.04
C ALA A 51 1.71 10.57 3.79
N LEU A 52 1.06 10.01 2.77
CA LEU A 52 0.63 10.75 1.57
C LEU A 52 -0.26 11.95 1.94
N ARG A 53 -1.18 11.73 2.88
CA ARG A 53 -2.06 12.77 3.42
C ARG A 53 -1.29 13.82 4.23
N GLU A 54 -0.47 13.38 5.19
CA GLU A 54 0.36 14.27 6.04
C GLU A 54 1.28 15.17 5.21
N GLN A 55 1.80 14.65 4.11
CA GLN A 55 2.74 15.34 3.24
C GLN A 55 2.05 16.12 2.11
N GLU A 56 0.72 16.09 2.05
CA GLU A 56 -0.14 16.71 1.03
C GLU A 56 0.37 16.44 -0.39
N LEU A 57 0.69 15.19 -0.69
CA LEU A 57 1.24 14.82 -2.01
C LEU A 57 0.12 14.72 -3.05
N PRO A 58 0.12 15.57 -4.10
CA PRO A 58 -0.96 15.66 -5.08
C PRO A 58 -0.82 14.59 -6.17
N LEU A 59 -0.87 13.31 -5.77
CA LEU A 59 -0.83 12.17 -6.67
C LEU A 59 -2.09 12.11 -7.53
N ARG A 60 -1.89 11.91 -8.83
CA ARG A 60 -2.94 11.60 -9.82
C ARG A 60 -3.19 10.12 -9.97
N GLU A 61 -2.16 9.31 -9.81
CA GLU A 61 -2.24 7.88 -10.04
C GLU A 61 -1.61 7.12 -8.87
N LEU A 62 -2.37 6.18 -8.30
CA LEU A 62 -1.93 5.30 -7.23
C LEU A 62 -2.19 3.85 -7.62
N HIS A 63 -1.13 3.04 -7.64
CA HIS A 63 -1.21 1.63 -7.97
C HIS A 63 -0.67 0.79 -6.82
N LEU A 64 -1.56 0.00 -6.24
CA LEU A 64 -1.28 -0.89 -5.11
C LEU A 64 -1.63 -2.33 -5.50
N SER A 65 -0.99 -3.28 -4.84
CA SER A 65 -1.32 -4.70 -4.96
C SER A 65 -1.28 -5.34 -3.59
N ARG A 66 -1.87 -6.53 -3.46
CA ARG A 66 -1.87 -7.32 -2.23
C ARG A 66 -2.54 -6.60 -1.06
N VAL A 67 -3.51 -5.75 -1.38
CA VAL A 67 -4.32 -5.03 -0.38
C VAL A 67 -5.39 -5.99 0.15
N GLY A 68 -5.31 -6.32 1.43
CA GLY A 68 -6.30 -7.10 2.16
C GLY A 68 -7.50 -6.25 2.59
N ILE A 69 -8.41 -6.85 3.35
CA ILE A 69 -9.68 -6.21 3.73
C ILE A 69 -9.46 -4.98 4.63
N HIS A 70 -8.46 -5.00 5.51
CA HIS A 70 -8.16 -3.85 6.36
C HIS A 70 -7.51 -2.73 5.55
N GLY A 71 -6.62 -3.10 4.62
CA GLY A 71 -5.99 -2.20 3.66
C GLY A 71 -7.02 -1.44 2.81
N LEU A 72 -8.07 -2.14 2.35
CA LEU A 72 -9.19 -1.53 1.63
C LEU A 72 -9.95 -0.52 2.50
N GLY A 73 -10.14 -0.80 3.79
CA GLY A 73 -10.73 0.15 4.74
C GLY A 73 -9.95 1.45 4.85
N TYR A 74 -8.62 1.37 4.97
CA TYR A 74 -7.75 2.55 4.98
C TYR A 74 -7.79 3.31 3.64
N LEU A 75 -7.84 2.59 2.53
CA LEU A 75 -7.96 3.19 1.21
C LEU A 75 -9.27 3.98 1.05
N LEU A 76 -10.40 3.41 1.47
CA LEU A 76 -11.69 4.10 1.45
C LEU A 76 -11.66 5.38 2.30
N SER A 77 -11.02 5.33 3.47
CA SER A 77 -10.82 6.52 4.30
C SER A 77 -9.98 7.58 3.60
N TYR A 78 -8.89 7.19 2.93
CA TYR A 78 -8.05 8.12 2.16
C TYR A 78 -8.80 8.73 0.97
N LEU A 79 -9.58 7.93 0.24
CA LEU A 79 -10.37 8.39 -0.90
C LEU A 79 -11.45 9.40 -0.52
N GLY A 80 -11.93 9.37 0.72
CA GLY A 80 -12.85 10.38 1.26
C GLY A 80 -12.20 11.72 1.63
N THR A 81 -10.87 11.86 1.48
CA THR A 81 -10.18 13.11 1.79
C THR A 81 -10.21 14.10 0.63
N ASP A 82 -10.23 15.39 0.96
CA ASP A 82 -10.10 16.49 -0.01
C ASP A 82 -8.90 16.33 -0.95
N LEU A 83 -7.77 15.82 -0.43
CA LEU A 83 -6.55 15.60 -1.21
C LEU A 83 -6.79 14.57 -2.32
N ALA A 84 -7.36 13.41 -1.97
CA ALA A 84 -7.65 12.37 -2.94
C ALA A 84 -8.72 12.82 -3.93
N ILE A 85 -9.80 13.45 -3.47
CA ILE A 85 -10.90 13.94 -4.31
C ILE A 85 -10.41 14.97 -5.34
N LYS A 86 -9.49 15.87 -4.96
CA LYS A 86 -8.99 16.93 -5.84
C LYS A 86 -7.97 16.45 -6.87
N HIS A 87 -7.16 15.45 -6.53
CA HIS A 87 -5.99 15.10 -7.32
C HIS A 87 -6.01 13.70 -7.91
N LEU A 88 -6.59 12.71 -7.25
CA LEU A 88 -6.50 11.31 -7.68
C LEU A 88 -7.47 11.05 -8.84
N GLU A 89 -6.90 10.70 -9.99
CA GLU A 89 -7.61 10.43 -11.24
C GLU A 89 -7.67 8.92 -11.52
N VAL A 90 -6.62 8.18 -11.16
CA VAL A 90 -6.50 6.73 -11.37
C VAL A 90 -6.12 6.03 -10.08
N LEU A 91 -6.93 5.03 -9.73
CA LEU A 91 -6.64 4.10 -8.65
C LEU A 91 -6.70 2.68 -9.20
N SER A 92 -5.63 1.93 -9.02
CA SER A 92 -5.60 0.51 -9.32
C SER A 92 -5.19 -0.28 -8.09
N ILE A 93 -6.01 -1.27 -7.76
CA ILE A 93 -5.81 -2.13 -6.61
C ILE A 93 -5.89 -3.57 -7.11
N GLU A 94 -4.89 -4.36 -6.80
CA GLU A 94 -5.02 -5.81 -6.80
C GLU A 94 -5.28 -6.26 -5.37
N ALA A 95 -6.55 -6.53 -5.05
CA ALA A 95 -6.94 -6.93 -3.71
C ALA A 95 -6.71 -8.44 -3.52
N ILE A 96 -6.08 -8.82 -2.41
CA ILE A 96 -6.06 -10.21 -1.98
C ILE A 96 -7.16 -10.38 -0.95
N LEU A 97 -8.32 -10.84 -1.40
CA LEU A 97 -9.38 -11.30 -0.52
C LEU A 97 -9.01 -12.71 -0.03
N ALA A 98 -8.01 -12.78 0.84
CA ALA A 98 -7.78 -13.99 1.61
C ALA A 98 -8.96 -14.13 2.57
N ILE A 99 -9.93 -14.99 2.22
CA ILE A 99 -10.79 -15.62 3.22
C ILE A 99 -9.81 -16.29 4.18
N ASP A 100 -9.78 -15.87 5.44
CA ASP A 100 -8.82 -16.28 6.47
C ASP A 100 -8.51 -17.80 6.45
N ASN A 101 -7.55 -18.21 5.63
CA ASN A 101 -6.96 -19.55 5.66
C ASN A 101 -5.63 -19.54 6.42
N VAL A 102 -5.36 -18.46 7.17
CA VAL A 102 -4.27 -18.39 8.16
C VAL A 102 -4.44 -19.49 9.22
N GLY A 103 -5.65 -20.05 9.38
CA GLY A 103 -5.90 -21.24 10.20
C GLY A 103 -5.52 -22.61 9.59
N LEU A 104 -5.33 -22.74 8.27
CA LEU A 104 -5.09 -24.04 7.62
C LEU A 104 -3.60 -24.38 7.41
N MET A 105 -2.74 -23.37 7.21
CA MET A 105 -1.30 -23.59 6.99
C MET A 105 -0.54 -23.83 8.31
N ALA A 106 -1.08 -23.37 9.45
CA ALA A 106 -0.46 -23.56 10.76
C ALA A 106 -0.80 -24.91 11.44
N LYS A 107 -1.69 -25.75 10.86
CA LYS A 107 -2.13 -27.03 11.47
C LYS A 107 -1.60 -28.30 10.78
N HIS A 108 -0.75 -28.19 9.76
CA HIS A 108 -0.16 -29.36 9.08
C HIS A 108 1.34 -29.59 9.38
N GLN A 109 1.89 -28.95 10.42
CA GLN A 109 3.19 -29.33 10.97
C GLN A 109 3.01 -29.70 12.44
N LEU A 110 3.49 -30.90 12.82
CA LEU A 110 3.38 -31.62 14.11
C LEU A 110 2.11 -32.52 14.17
N GLN A 111 2.17 -33.84 13.98
CA GLN A 111 3.11 -34.79 14.60
C GLN A 111 3.52 -35.93 13.64
N PRO A 112 4.81 -36.29 13.54
CA PRO A 112 5.20 -37.62 13.09
C PRO A 112 4.90 -38.64 14.20
N ASN A 113 4.30 -39.76 13.80
CA ASN A 113 3.99 -40.94 14.60
C ASN A 113 5.10 -41.28 15.62
N GLN A 114 4.72 -41.34 16.90
CA GLN A 114 5.38 -42.11 17.95
C GLN A 114 4.33 -43.04 18.54
#